data_AF-A0AAV5FNV8-F1
#
_entry.id   AF-A0AAV5FNV8-F1
#
_cell.length_a   1.000
_cell.length_b   1.000
_cell.length_c   1.000
_cell.angle_alpha   90.00
_cell.angle_beta   90.00
_cell.angle_gamma   90.00
#
_symmetry.space_group_name_H-M   'P 1'
#
loop_
_entity.id
_entity.type
_entity.pdbx_description
1 polymer ?
#
loop_
_entity_poly.entity_id
_entity_poly.type
_entity_poly.pdbx_seq_one_letter_code
_entity_poly.pdbx_strand_id
1 'polypeptide(L)' 'MNDLGSAQKTEKLRGLLAAAVRYKVDRLKLICESKLCTSLDVSTVVATLVVAEQLQLTTLRSACIKFIASSQGQIQ' A
#
# COMPACT_ATOMS: atom_id res chain seq x y z
N MET A 1 9.54 16.87 16.84
CA MET A 1 8.74 17.03 15.61
C MET A 1 8.70 15.66 14.97
N ASN A 2 7.55 14.99 15.06
CA ASN A 2 7.46 13.52 15.09
C ASN A 2 6.97 12.97 13.74
N ASP A 3 7.75 13.14 12.69
CA ASP A 3 7.45 12.58 11.35
C ASP A 3 8.10 11.21 11.12
N LEU A 4 8.91 10.74 12.08
CA LEU A 4 9.60 9.44 11.98
C LEU A 4 8.67 8.23 12.25
N GLY A 5 7.48 8.47 12.80
CA GLY A 5 6.52 7.42 13.16
C GLY A 5 5.64 6.92 12.01
N SER A 6 5.42 7.73 10.96
CA SER A 6 4.57 7.37 9.83
C SER A 6 5.29 6.44 8.84
N ALA A 7 6.53 6.76 8.47
CA ALA A 7 7.34 5.95 7.56
C ALA A 7 7.65 4.55 8.14
N GLN A 8 8.06 4.46 9.42
CA GLN A 8 8.25 3.18 10.10
C GLN A 8 6.97 2.34 10.17
N LYS A 9 5.81 3.00 10.26
CA LYS A 9 4.51 2.31 10.28
C LYS A 9 4.17 1.71 8.92
N THR A 10 4.45 2.42 7.83
CA THR A 10 4.26 1.91 6.47
C THR A 10 5.20 0.74 6.17
N GLU A 11 6.46 0.83 6.60
CA GLU A 11 7.43 -0.28 6.50
C GLU A 11 6.95 -1.54 7.23
N LYS A 12 6.52 -1.39 8.49
CA LYS A 12 5.97 -2.49 9.29
C LYS A 12 4.71 -3.08 8.67
N LEU A 13 3.82 -2.23 8.12
CA LEU A 13 2.62 -2.67 7.41
C LEU A 13 2.96 -3.48 6.15
N ARG A 14 4.00 -3.12 5.40
CA ARG A 14 4.49 -3.91 4.26
C ARG A 14 5.00 -5.28 4.69
N GLY A 15 5.81 -5.32 5.76
CA GLY A 15 6.30 -6.58 6.32
C GLY A 15 5.16 -7.49 6.80
N LEU A 16 4.17 -6.90 7.47
CA LEU A 16 2.99 -7.62 7.95
C LEU A 16 2.09 -8.11 6.80
N LEU A 17 1.95 -7.31 5.73
CA LEU A 17 1.24 -7.70 4.52
C LEU A 17 1.94 -8.85 3.79
N ALA A 18 3.27 -8.81 3.68
CA ALA A 18 4.06 -9.89 3.10
C ALA A 18 3.91 -11.19 3.89
N ALA A 19 3.91 -11.12 5.23
CA ALA A 19 3.62 -12.26 6.09
C ALA A 19 2.17 -12.74 5.90
N ALA A 20 1.18 -11.84 5.89
CA ALA A 20 -0.22 -12.20 5.71
C ALA A 20 -0.47 -12.92 4.38
N VAL A 21 0.18 -12.48 3.29
CA VAL A 21 0.11 -13.15 1.99
C VAL A 21 0.78 -14.51 2.03
N ARG A 22 1.99 -14.60 2.62
CA ARG A 22 2.73 -15.86 2.76
C ARG A 22 1.97 -16.91 3.57
N TYR A 23 1.32 -16.49 4.66
CA TYR A 23 0.56 -17.37 5.55
C TYR A 23 -0.93 -17.46 5.20
N LYS A 24 -1.38 -16.82 4.12
CA LYS A 24 -2.79 -16.78 3.67
C LYS A 24 -3.77 -16.34 4.78
N VAL A 25 -3.37 -15.34 5.57
CA VAL A 25 -4.21 -14.76 6.62
C VAL A 25 -5.02 -13.61 6.01
N ASP A 26 -6.12 -13.94 5.34
CA ASP A 26 -6.92 -12.99 4.55
C ASP A 26 -7.41 -11.78 5.35
N ARG A 27 -7.81 -12.00 6.61
CA ARG A 27 -8.27 -10.92 7.50
C ARG A 27 -7.16 -9.92 7.81
N LEU A 28 -5.92 -10.40 7.99
CA LEU A 28 -4.76 -9.54 8.25
C LEU A 28 -4.33 -8.81 6.98
N LYS A 29 -4.38 -9.51 5.83
CA LYS A 29 -4.15 -8.92 4.51
C LYS A 29 -5.09 -7.73 4.28
N LEU A 30 -6.39 -7.88 4.51
CA LEU A 30 -7.39 -6.82 4.29
C LEU A 30 -7.13 -5.58 5.17
N ILE A 31 -6.80 -5.80 6.45
CA ILE A 31 -6.47 -4.72 7.39
C ILE A 31 -5.22 -3.97 6.91
N CYS A 32 -4.17 -4.70 6.52
CA CYS A 32 -2.94 -4.10 6.03
C CYS A 32 -3.19 -3.33 4.73
N GLU A 33 -3.96 -3.89 3.79
CA GLU A 33 -4.36 -3.26 2.53
C GLU A 33 -5.05 -1.91 2.76
N SER A 34 -6.05 -1.88 3.64
CA SER A 34 -6.79 -0.65 3.95
C SER A 34 -5.91 0.43 4.61
N LYS A 35 -5.03 0.02 5.53
CA LYS A 35 -4.08 0.94 6.18
C LYS A 35 -3.02 1.45 5.21
N LEU A 36 -2.52 0.60 4.32
CA LEU A 36 -1.57 1.01 3.29
C LEU A 36 -2.21 2.00 2.33
N CYS A 37 -3.44 1.71 1.89
CA CYS A 37 -4.21 2.56 0.98
C CYS A 37 -4.48 3.96 1.55
N THR A 38 -4.70 4.08 2.86
CA THR A 38 -4.89 5.38 3.54
C THR A 38 -3.58 6.12 3.80
N SER A 39 -2.45 5.42 3.76
CA SER A 39 -1.10 6.01 3.85
C SER A 39 -0.41 6.16 2.49
N LEU A 40 -1.13 5.98 1.38
CA LEU A 40 -0.57 6.15 0.05
C LEU A 40 -0.22 7.62 -0.18
N ASP A 41 1.03 7.84 -0.57
CA ASP A 41 1.57 9.14 -0.95
C ASP A 41 2.07 9.05 -2.40
N VAL A 42 2.15 10.18 -3.12
CA VAL A 42 2.65 10.23 -4.50
C VAL A 42 4.05 9.60 -4.60
N SER A 43 4.87 9.75 -3.55
CA SER A 43 6.22 9.18 -3.50
C SER A 43 6.24 7.68 -3.18
N THR A 44 5.18 7.16 -2.54
CA THR A 44 5.12 5.78 -2.02
C THR A 44 4.16 4.86 -2.75
N VAL A 45 3.28 5.41 -3.61
CA VAL A 45 2.31 4.65 -4.40
C VAL A 45 2.98 3.71 -5.39
N VAL A 46 4.10 4.11 -5.99
CA VAL A 46 4.88 3.28 -6.92
C VAL A 46 5.46 2.06 -6.20
N ALA A 47 6.13 2.26 -5.06
CA ALA A 47 6.70 1.17 -4.27
C ALA A 47 5.60 0.21 -3.76
N THR A 48 4.44 0.77 -3.39
CA THR A 48 3.30 -0.03 -2.91
C THR A 48 2.64 -0.83 -4.04
N LEU A 49 2.57 -0.28 -5.25
CA LEU A 49 2.08 -0.98 -6.44
C LEU A 49 2.97 -2.17 -6.81
N VAL A 50 4.30 -2.03 -6.73
CA VAL A 50 5.24 -3.14 -6.99
C VAL A 50 5.00 -4.29 -6.01
N VAL A 51 4.83 -3.98 -4.72
CA VAL A 51 4.53 -5.00 -3.71
C VAL A 51 3.16 -5.66 -3.96
N ALA A 52 2.15 -4.87 -4.36
CA ALA A 52 0.83 -5.40 -4.71
C ALA A 52 0.86 -6.36 -5.90
N GLU A 53 1.65 -6.04 -6.93
CA GLU A 53 1.88 -6.90 -8.10
C GLU A 53 2.59 -8.21 -7.71
N GLN A 54 3.67 -8.12 -6.93
CA GLN A 54 4.44 -9.29 -6.48
C GLN A 54 3.59 -10.26 -5.63
N LEU A 55 2.71 -9.72 -4.80
CA LEU A 55 1.87 -10.49 -3.89
C LEU A 55 0.50 -10.85 -4.47
N GLN A 56 0.25 -10.54 -5.77
CA GLN A 56 -1.01 -10.78 -6.47
C GLN A 56 -2.23 -10.19 -5.73
N LEU A 57 -2.06 -9.01 -5.16
CA LEU A 57 -3.06 -8.27 -4.40
C LEU A 57 -3.89 -7.38 -5.34
N THR A 58 -4.94 -7.94 -5.92
CA THR A 58 -5.78 -7.27 -6.92
C THR A 58 -6.45 -6.00 -6.41
N THR A 59 -6.86 -5.98 -5.13
CA THR A 59 -7.53 -4.84 -4.49
C THR A 59 -6.55 -3.69 -4.26
N LEU A 60 -5.39 -3.96 -3.65
CA LEU A 60 -4.34 -2.96 -3.45
C LEU A 60 -3.83 -2.40 -4.77
N ARG A 61 -3.62 -3.27 -5.78
CA ARG A 61 -3.21 -2.88 -7.12
C ARG A 61 -4.21 -1.89 -7.73
N SER A 62 -5.50 -2.23 -7.71
CA SER A 62 -6.56 -1.38 -8.26
C SER A 62 -6.62 -0.04 -7.54
N ALA A 63 -6.45 -0.01 -6.22
CA ALA A 63 -6.39 1.22 -5.45
C ALA A 63 -5.18 2.10 -5.82
N CYS A 64 -3.99 1.49 -5.98
CA CYS A 64 -2.79 2.22 -6.40
C CYS A 64 -2.93 2.78 -7.81
N ILE A 65 -3.48 2.01 -8.77
CA ILE A 65 -3.71 2.47 -10.15
C ILE A 65 -4.71 3.64 -10.15
N LYS A 66 -5.82 3.52 -9.40
CA LYS A 66 -6.80 4.61 -9.25
C LYS A 66 -6.17 5.87 -8.67
N PHE A 67 -5.33 5.73 -7.65
CA PHE A 67 -4.62 6.85 -7.03
C PHE A 67 -3.66 7.53 -8.02
N ILE A 68 -2.90 6.76 -8.80
CA ILE A 68 -2.01 7.29 -9.84
C ILE A 68 -2.81 8.02 -10.91
N ALA A 69 -3.90 7.41 -11.41
CA ALA A 69 -4.78 8.02 -12.40
C ALA A 69 -5.45 9.31 -11.90
N SER A 70 -5.88 9.36 -10.63
CA SER A 70 -6.44 10.59 -10.03
C SER A 70 -5.37 11.66 -9.78
N SER A 71 -4.14 11.26 -9.47
CA SER A 71 -3.02 12.19 -9.27
C SER A 71 -2.53 12.80 -10.60
N GLN A 72 -2.60 12.04 -11.70
CA GLN A 72 -2.26 12.53 -13.04
C GLN A 72 -3.28 13.53 -13.59
N GLY A 73 -4.50 13.57 -13.06
CA GLY A 73 -5.54 14.56 -13.44
C GLY A 73 -5.32 15.99 -12.91
N GLN A 74 -4.28 16.24 -12.10
CA GLN A 74 -3.92 17.57 -11.61
C GLN A 74 -2.79 18.24 -12.41
N ILE A 75 -2.38 17.65 -13.53
CA ILE A 75 -1.44 18.25 -14.50
C ILE A 75 -2.23 18.61 -15.77
N GLN A 76 -3.12 19.60 -15.67
CA GLN A 76 -3.54 20.48 -16.77
C GLN A 76 -3.90 21.85 -16.23
#